data_AF-A0A409W1I8-F1
#
_entry.id   AF-A0A409W1I8-F1
#
_cell.length_a   1.000
_cell.length_b   1.000
_cell.length_c   1.000
_cell.angle_alpha   90.00
_cell.angle_beta   90.00
_cell.angle_gamma   90.00
#
_symmetry.space_group_name_H-M   'P 1'
#
loop_
_entity.id
_entity.type
_entity.pdbx_description
1 polymer ?
#
loop_
_entity_poly.entity_id
_entity_poly.type
_entity_poly.pdbx_seq_one_letter_code
_entity_poly.pdbx_strand_id
1 'polypeptide(L)'
;MTQCAAYRRSYLLARFNQQTNRLPRRRFDPIRNALATYTPPPRGPPEPMETIDIRNVPLVNAFLYNRCIAPLCEDFVDGGDPAAFVLHIRMKHRGLKGCCEQESRNCAGESDDDGDDEEAEVGEYKEQEEEKDSEGALHCLDPECATIAADEDVLYNHTITVHWNMDKHRCPKCSKTIGGHERGLARHIWSRHPDVKVLSGGRPISDWDEYRAWGA
;
A
#
# COMPACT_ATOMS: atom_id res chain seq x y z
N MET A 1 -26.83 -2.82 -98.10
CA MET A 1 -25.75 -1.81 -98.18
C MET A 1 -25.33 -1.43 -96.76
N THR A 2 -24.32 -2.07 -96.18
CA THR A 2 -23.68 -1.61 -94.93
C THR A 2 -22.34 -2.35 -94.72
N GLN A 3 -21.30 -1.89 -95.43
CA GLN A 3 -19.90 -2.11 -95.05
C GLN A 3 -19.33 -0.74 -94.69
N CYS A 4 -19.22 -0.40 -93.40
CA CYS A 4 -18.38 0.70 -92.91
C CYS A 4 -18.42 0.76 -91.36
N ALA A 5 -17.65 -0.09 -90.67
CA ALA A 5 -17.39 0.12 -89.23
C ALA A 5 -16.17 -0.61 -88.63
N ALA A 6 -15.26 -1.19 -89.44
CA ALA A 6 -14.24 -2.11 -88.90
C ALA A 6 -12.77 -1.65 -89.03
N TYR A 7 -12.49 -0.39 -89.37
CA TYR A 7 -11.12 0.02 -89.74
C TYR A 7 -10.50 1.19 -88.93
N ARG A 8 -10.93 1.43 -87.68
CA ARG A 8 -10.32 2.50 -86.83
C ARG A 8 -9.96 2.13 -85.39
N ARG A 9 -9.79 0.84 -85.07
CA ARG A 9 -9.37 0.41 -83.71
C ARG A 9 -7.96 -0.21 -83.60
N SER A 10 -7.25 -0.43 -84.70
CA SER A 10 -5.96 -1.13 -84.69
C SER A 10 -4.72 -0.25 -84.51
N TYR A 11 -4.83 1.08 -84.66
CA TYR A 11 -3.63 1.95 -84.67
C TYR A 11 -3.29 2.66 -83.35
N LEU A 12 -4.16 2.64 -82.33
CA LEU A 12 -3.86 3.29 -81.03
C LEU A 12 -3.28 2.34 -79.97
N LEU A 13 -3.39 1.02 -80.13
CA LEU A 13 -2.79 0.04 -79.20
C LEU A 13 -1.30 -0.26 -79.50
N ALA A 14 -0.79 0.13 -80.67
CA ALA A 14 0.60 -0.14 -81.05
C ALA A 14 1.63 0.88 -80.53
N ARG A 15 1.21 2.09 -80.13
CA ARG A 15 2.13 3.12 -79.59
C ARG A 15 2.26 3.14 -78.07
N PHE A 16 1.34 2.52 -77.33
CA PHE A 16 1.42 2.47 -75.87
C PHE A 16 2.35 1.35 -75.35
N ASN A 17 2.75 0.41 -76.22
CA ASN A 17 3.49 -0.80 -75.80
C ASN A 17 5.02 -0.70 -75.95
N GLN A 18 5.56 0.45 -76.38
CA GLN A 18 7.03 0.64 -76.52
C GLN A 18 7.66 1.51 -75.42
N GLN A 19 6.87 2.11 -74.51
CA GLN A 19 7.41 2.98 -73.46
C GLN A 19 7.50 2.33 -72.07
N THR A 20 6.92 1.14 -71.85
CA THR A 20 6.87 0.52 -70.50
C THR A 20 8.03 -0.43 -70.19
N ASN A 21 8.91 -0.74 -71.16
CA ASN A 21 9.98 -1.74 -70.98
C ASN A 21 11.37 -1.18 -70.64
N ARG A 22 11.45 0.08 -70.19
CA ARG A 22 12.69 0.62 -69.60
C ARG A 22 12.48 0.91 -68.12
N LEU A 23 12.11 -0.13 -67.36
CA LEU A 23 12.28 -0.05 -65.91
C LEU A 23 13.77 0.23 -65.66
N PRO A 24 14.11 1.32 -64.94
CA PRO A 24 15.50 1.64 -64.65
C PRO A 24 16.12 0.43 -63.98
N ARG A 25 17.21 -0.09 -64.55
CA ARG A 25 18.02 -1.14 -63.94
C ARG A 25 18.36 -0.68 -62.53
N ARG A 26 17.64 -1.19 -61.53
CA ARG A 26 17.94 -0.93 -60.13
C ARG A 26 19.37 -1.41 -59.93
N ARG A 27 20.27 -0.48 -59.62
CA ARG A 27 21.63 -0.83 -59.25
C ARG A 27 21.52 -1.77 -58.06
N PHE A 28 22.18 -2.92 -58.16
CA PHE A 28 22.25 -3.86 -57.07
C PHE A 28 22.90 -3.17 -55.87
N ASP A 29 22.13 -2.99 -54.81
CA ASP A 29 22.61 -2.46 -53.54
C ASP A 29 22.77 -3.65 -52.58
N PRO A 30 24.01 -4.12 -52.35
CA PRO A 30 24.26 -5.29 -51.53
C PRO A 30 23.79 -5.09 -50.08
N ILE A 31 23.80 -3.86 -49.56
CA ILE A 31 23.35 -3.57 -48.19
C ILE A 31 21.84 -3.72 -48.10
N ARG A 32 21.10 -3.15 -49.06
CA ARG A 32 19.64 -3.25 -49.08
C ARG A 32 19.17 -4.69 -49.29
N ASN A 33 19.89 -5.48 -50.07
CA ASN A 33 19.58 -6.90 -50.24
C ASN A 33 19.90 -7.70 -48.96
N ALA A 34 21.05 -7.43 -48.32
CA ALA A 34 21.41 -8.07 -47.06
C ALA A 34 20.38 -7.77 -45.95
N LEU A 35 19.91 -6.53 -45.84
CA LEU A 35 18.84 -6.16 -44.90
C LEU A 35 17.49 -6.80 -45.25
N ALA A 36 17.18 -6.97 -46.54
CA ALA A 36 15.96 -7.64 -46.97
C ALA A 36 15.99 -9.16 -46.68
N THR A 37 17.17 -9.77 -46.65
CA THR A 37 17.37 -11.18 -46.28
C THR A 37 17.65 -11.41 -44.80
N TYR A 38 17.94 -10.34 -44.03
CA TYR A 38 18.17 -10.44 -42.61
C TYR A 38 16.84 -10.62 -41.87
N THR A 39 16.48 -11.87 -41.64
CA THR A 39 15.50 -12.21 -40.62
C THR A 39 16.25 -12.28 -39.30
N PRO A 40 16.05 -11.34 -38.36
CA PRO A 40 16.67 -11.48 -37.05
C PRO A 40 16.28 -12.85 -36.48
N PRO A 41 17.21 -13.55 -35.80
CA PRO A 41 16.89 -14.83 -35.19
C PRO A 41 15.62 -14.66 -34.34
N PRO A 42 14.66 -15.60 -34.42
CA PRO A 42 13.46 -15.52 -33.61
C PRO A 42 13.90 -15.33 -32.17
N ARG A 43 13.47 -14.22 -31.56
CA ARG A 43 13.69 -14.02 -30.13
C ARG A 43 13.11 -15.27 -29.47
N GLY A 44 13.94 -15.98 -28.71
CA GLY A 44 13.46 -17.13 -27.95
C GLY A 44 12.21 -16.76 -27.16
N PRO A 45 11.38 -17.74 -26.76
CA PRO A 45 10.25 -17.45 -25.87
C PRO A 45 10.78 -16.61 -24.71
N PRO A 46 10.15 -15.47 -24.40
CA PRO A 46 10.60 -14.62 -23.31
C PRO A 46 10.73 -15.50 -22.07
N GLU A 47 11.89 -15.46 -21.41
CA GLU A 47 12.08 -16.20 -20.17
C GLU A 47 10.92 -15.84 -19.23
N PRO A 48 10.37 -16.83 -18.49
CA PRO A 48 9.26 -16.57 -17.60
C PRO A 48 9.72 -15.54 -16.57
N MET A 49 9.21 -14.31 -16.68
CA MET A 49 9.46 -13.29 -15.67
C MET A 49 8.91 -13.79 -14.35
N GLU A 50 9.72 -13.73 -13.30
CA GLU A 50 9.31 -14.08 -11.95
C GLU A 50 8.20 -13.10 -11.53
N THR A 51 7.05 -13.63 -11.12
CA THR A 51 5.91 -12.82 -10.68
C THR A 51 5.70 -12.96 -9.18
N ILE A 52 5.54 -11.84 -8.49
CA ILE A 52 5.31 -11.81 -7.04
C ILE A 52 4.04 -11.02 -6.76
N ASP A 53 3.04 -11.67 -6.14
CA ASP A 53 1.85 -10.99 -5.63
C ASP A 53 2.07 -10.52 -4.20
N ILE A 54 2.09 -9.20 -4.00
CA ILE A 54 2.40 -8.59 -2.70
C ILE A 54 1.40 -8.97 -1.61
N ARG A 55 0.13 -9.26 -1.97
CA ARG A 55 -0.88 -9.69 -1.01
C ARG A 55 -0.62 -11.09 -0.44
N ASN A 56 0.15 -11.88 -1.17
CA ASN A 56 0.55 -13.23 -0.74
C ASN A 56 1.89 -13.22 0.02
N VAL A 57 2.55 -12.06 0.13
CA VAL A 57 3.80 -11.96 0.89
C VAL A 57 3.47 -11.81 2.37
N PRO A 58 3.83 -12.79 3.22
CA PRO A 58 3.47 -12.75 4.63
C PRO A 58 4.11 -11.57 5.34
N LEU A 59 3.38 -11.03 6.32
CA LEU A 59 3.92 -10.08 7.29
C LEU A 59 5.02 -10.75 8.13
N VAL A 60 6.00 -9.95 8.56
CA VAL A 60 7.04 -10.42 9.48
C VAL A 60 6.42 -10.82 10.82
N ASN A 61 5.42 -10.05 11.26
CA ASN A 61 4.58 -10.40 12.39
C ASN A 61 3.13 -10.54 11.90
N ALA A 62 2.67 -11.77 11.79
CA ALA A 62 1.29 -12.09 11.42
C ALA A 62 0.37 -12.26 12.64
N PHE A 63 0.90 -12.13 13.86
CA PHE A 63 0.11 -12.31 15.07
C PHE A 63 -0.68 -11.04 15.38
N LEU A 64 -2.00 -11.21 15.51
CA LEU A 64 -2.90 -10.16 15.97
C LEU A 64 -2.68 -9.86 17.46
N TYR A 65 -2.35 -10.87 18.26
CA TYR A 65 -2.09 -10.71 19.68
C TYR A 65 -0.59 -10.60 19.95
N ASN A 66 -0.18 -9.49 20.53
CA ASN A 66 1.21 -9.20 20.84
C ASN A 66 1.38 -9.02 22.35
N ARG A 67 2.53 -9.45 22.87
CA ARG A 67 2.86 -9.16 24.28
C ARG A 67 2.90 -7.65 24.48
N CYS A 68 2.40 -7.21 25.64
CA CYS A 68 2.60 -5.85 26.07
C CYS A 68 4.10 -5.51 26.10
N ILE A 69 4.42 -4.28 25.74
CA ILE A 69 5.81 -3.80 25.62
C ILE A 69 6.42 -3.51 27.00
N ALA A 70 5.59 -3.26 28.01
CA ALA A 70 6.07 -3.03 29.36
C ALA A 70 6.78 -4.29 29.91
N PRO A 71 7.99 -4.18 30.47
CA PRO A 71 8.88 -5.32 30.77
C PRO A 71 8.35 -6.29 31.84
N LEU A 72 7.32 -5.89 32.60
CA LEU A 72 6.69 -6.69 33.65
C LEU A 72 5.23 -7.07 33.34
N CYS A 73 4.74 -6.72 32.15
CA CYS A 73 3.38 -7.01 31.74
C CYS A 73 3.36 -8.25 30.86
N GLU A 74 2.76 -9.34 31.36
CA GLU A 74 2.65 -10.59 30.61
C GLU A 74 1.36 -10.69 29.77
N ASP A 75 0.50 -9.67 29.85
CA ASP A 75 -0.75 -9.61 29.12
C ASP A 75 -0.50 -9.52 27.60
N PHE A 76 -1.40 -10.15 26.85
CA PHE A 76 -1.45 -10.01 25.40
C PHE A 76 -2.46 -8.93 25.03
N VAL A 77 -2.06 -8.07 24.10
CA VAL A 77 -2.86 -6.98 23.57
C VAL A 77 -3.23 -7.31 22.13
N ASP A 78 -4.49 -7.11 21.78
CA ASP A 78 -4.93 -7.17 20.39
C ASP A 78 -4.36 -5.96 19.63
N GLY A 79 -3.36 -6.21 18.80
CA GLY A 79 -2.74 -5.20 17.94
C GLY A 79 -3.52 -4.92 16.66
N GLY A 80 -4.66 -5.57 16.45
CA GLY A 80 -5.63 -5.20 15.41
C GLY A 80 -6.63 -4.12 15.86
N ASP A 81 -6.79 -3.92 17.18
CA ASP A 81 -7.74 -2.96 17.75
C ASP A 81 -7.02 -1.86 18.56
N PRO A 82 -6.94 -0.63 18.02
CA PRO A 82 -6.36 0.51 18.73
C PRO A 82 -7.04 0.76 20.08
N ALA A 83 -8.36 0.56 20.17
CA ALA A 83 -9.11 0.82 21.41
C ALA A 83 -8.75 -0.19 22.51
N ALA A 84 -8.58 -1.47 22.16
CA ALA A 84 -8.12 -2.50 23.11
C ALA A 84 -6.73 -2.19 23.64
N PHE A 85 -5.81 -1.71 22.78
CA PHE A 85 -4.47 -1.28 23.20
C PHE A 85 -4.51 -0.10 24.17
N VAL A 86 -5.26 0.94 23.81
CA VAL A 86 -5.40 2.14 24.67
C VAL A 86 -6.00 1.77 26.02
N LEU A 87 -7.07 0.97 26.02
CA LEU A 87 -7.72 0.51 27.24
C LEU A 87 -6.74 -0.29 28.11
N HIS A 88 -5.96 -1.19 27.51
CA HIS A 88 -4.92 -1.93 28.22
C HIS A 88 -3.90 -0.99 28.89
N ILE A 89 -3.37 -0.01 28.15
CA ILE A 89 -2.40 0.96 28.70
C ILE A 89 -2.99 1.78 29.85
N ARG A 90 -4.22 2.29 29.68
CA ARG A 90 -4.89 3.10 30.71
C ARG A 90 -5.12 2.30 31.98
N MET A 91 -5.60 1.06 31.86
CA MET A 91 -5.96 0.21 32.99
C MET A 91 -4.75 -0.38 33.72
N LYS A 92 -3.70 -0.76 32.99
CA LYS A 92 -2.57 -1.52 33.56
C LYS A 92 -1.33 -0.68 33.85
N HIS A 93 -1.10 0.40 33.10
CA HIS A 93 0.18 1.11 33.13
C HIS A 93 0.09 2.57 33.56
N ARG A 94 -1.03 3.24 33.32
CA ARG A 94 -1.19 4.65 33.76
C ARG A 94 -1.62 4.80 35.20
N GLY A 95 -2.12 3.73 35.81
CA GLY A 95 -2.81 3.77 37.08
C GLY A 95 -4.07 4.60 36.96
N LEU A 96 -5.22 4.06 37.32
CA LEU A 96 -6.29 4.92 37.81
C LEU A 96 -5.73 5.57 39.07
N LYS A 97 -5.09 6.74 38.95
CA LYS A 97 -4.47 7.50 40.04
C LYS A 97 -5.51 8.03 41.05
N GLY A 98 -6.69 7.41 41.14
CA GLY A 98 -7.84 7.88 41.88
C GLY A 98 -8.82 6.80 42.36
N CYS A 99 -8.50 5.50 42.37
CA CYS A 99 -9.37 4.50 43.01
C CYS A 99 -8.57 3.50 43.88
N CYS A 100 -8.32 3.91 45.14
CA CYS A 100 -8.12 3.06 46.31
C CYS A 100 -6.90 2.09 46.35
N GLU A 101 -5.68 2.62 46.49
CA GLU A 101 -4.58 1.87 47.15
C GLU A 101 -4.41 2.22 48.64
N GLN A 102 -5.26 3.08 49.18
CA GLN A 102 -5.47 3.18 50.62
C GLN A 102 -6.89 2.72 50.92
N GLU A 103 -6.96 1.55 51.57
CA GLU A 103 -8.15 0.93 52.17
C GLU A 103 -9.04 0.09 51.25
N SER A 104 -8.50 -1.04 50.81
CA SER A 104 -9.25 -2.28 50.53
C SER A 104 -9.92 -2.86 51.79
N ARG A 105 -10.67 -2.04 52.56
CA ARG A 105 -11.49 -2.53 53.67
C ARG A 105 -12.94 -2.06 53.78
N ASN A 106 -13.42 -0.97 53.16
CA ASN A 106 -14.83 -0.56 53.36
C ASN A 106 -15.46 0.14 52.13
N CYS A 107 -15.69 -0.59 51.04
CA CYS A 107 -16.58 -0.12 49.95
C CYS A 107 -17.78 -1.05 49.73
N ALA A 108 -18.32 -1.59 50.82
CA ALA A 108 -19.69 -2.07 50.90
C ALA A 108 -20.49 -1.00 51.64
N GLY A 109 -20.78 0.11 50.95
CA GLY A 109 -21.75 1.11 51.40
C GLY A 109 -23.01 0.91 50.59
N GLU A 110 -23.95 0.13 51.14
CA GLU A 110 -25.36 0.20 50.77
C GLU A 110 -25.82 1.64 51.00
N SER A 111 -26.42 2.26 50.00
CA SER A 111 -27.23 3.46 50.20
C SER A 111 -28.53 3.26 49.45
N ASP A 112 -29.47 2.63 50.15
CA ASP A 112 -30.89 2.89 49.95
C ASP A 112 -31.12 4.35 50.37
N ASP A 113 -31.46 5.23 49.43
CA ASP A 113 -32.01 6.55 49.78
C ASP A 113 -33.13 6.89 48.78
N ASP A 114 -34.34 6.56 49.23
CA ASP A 114 -35.61 7.05 48.70
C ASP A 114 -35.80 8.49 49.21
N GLY A 115 -35.89 9.50 48.33
CA GLY A 115 -36.31 10.83 48.83
C GLY A 115 -36.20 12.01 47.87
N ASP A 116 -37.36 12.33 47.30
CA ASP A 116 -37.93 13.68 47.16
C ASP A 116 -37.37 14.69 46.14
N ASP A 117 -38.19 14.86 45.10
CA ASP A 117 -38.57 16.08 44.38
C ASP A 117 -38.10 17.41 45.00
N GLU A 118 -37.10 18.08 44.39
CA GLU A 118 -36.95 19.53 44.49
C GLU A 118 -36.68 20.16 43.11
N GLU A 119 -37.37 21.29 42.92
CA GLU A 119 -37.57 21.98 41.65
C GLU A 119 -36.29 22.57 41.06
N ALA A 120 -36.18 22.46 39.73
CA ALA A 120 -35.03 22.91 38.95
C ALA A 120 -34.93 24.44 38.87
N GLU A 121 -33.99 25.03 39.62
CA GLU A 121 -33.46 26.36 39.32
C GLU A 121 -32.55 26.30 38.08
N VAL A 122 -32.95 27.03 37.04
CA VAL A 122 -32.19 27.22 35.80
C VAL A 122 -31.02 28.16 36.08
N GLY A 123 -29.92 27.60 36.58
CA GLY A 123 -28.66 28.28 36.79
C GLY A 123 -27.95 28.59 35.47
N GLU A 124 -27.58 29.86 35.30
CA GLU A 124 -26.86 30.42 34.16
C GLU A 124 -25.50 29.70 33.95
N TYR A 125 -25.40 28.95 32.86
CA TYR A 125 -24.21 28.18 32.49
C TYR A 125 -23.07 29.13 32.10
N LYS A 126 -22.15 29.42 33.03
CA LYS A 126 -20.88 30.04 32.67
C LYS A 126 -20.01 28.97 32.00
N GLU A 127 -19.79 29.16 30.71
CA GLU A 127 -18.72 28.49 29.94
C GLU A 127 -17.38 28.80 30.63
N GLN A 128 -16.97 27.93 31.56
CA GLN A 128 -15.60 27.91 32.03
C GLN A 128 -14.79 27.32 30.87
N GLU A 129 -13.95 28.16 30.26
CA GLU A 129 -12.89 27.71 29.38
C GLU A 129 -11.98 26.80 30.22
N GLU A 130 -12.22 25.49 30.15
CA GLU A 130 -11.36 24.47 30.73
C GLU A 130 -9.95 24.71 30.19
N GLU A 131 -9.06 25.20 31.06
CA GLU A 131 -7.63 25.28 30.80
C GLU A 131 -7.22 23.87 30.39
N LYS A 132 -6.88 23.70 29.11
CA LYS A 132 -6.43 22.45 28.53
C LYS A 132 -5.06 22.15 29.15
N ASP A 133 -5.08 21.60 30.36
CA ASP A 133 -3.91 21.08 31.04
C ASP A 133 -3.21 20.19 30.03
N SER A 134 -2.02 20.63 29.61
CA SER A 134 -1.24 20.05 28.52
C SER A 134 -1.35 18.54 28.57
N GLU A 135 -2.16 17.99 27.65
CA GLU A 135 -2.48 16.57 27.56
C GLU A 135 -1.18 15.80 27.76
N GLY A 136 -1.10 15.11 28.90
CA GLY A 136 0.15 14.58 29.43
C GLY A 136 0.84 13.76 28.36
N ALA A 137 2.05 14.19 27.97
CA ALA A 137 2.80 13.54 26.92
C ALA A 137 2.99 12.06 27.23
N LEU A 138 2.76 11.20 26.24
CA LEU A 138 2.65 9.76 26.43
C LEU A 138 3.95 9.07 26.07
N HIS A 139 4.63 8.54 27.07
CA HIS A 139 5.88 7.82 26.87
C HIS A 139 5.62 6.39 26.35
N CYS A 140 6.49 5.91 25.46
CA CYS A 140 6.55 4.49 25.15
C CYS A 140 6.86 3.68 26.43
N LEU A 141 6.24 2.51 26.55
CA LEU A 141 6.40 1.62 27.71
C LEU A 141 7.67 0.77 27.66
N ASP A 142 8.38 0.76 26.53
CA ASP A 142 9.67 0.09 26.41
C ASP A 142 10.76 0.93 27.11
N PRO A 143 11.49 0.41 28.10
CA PRO A 143 12.56 1.15 28.76
C PRO A 143 13.70 1.54 27.81
N GLU A 144 13.87 0.83 26.68
CA GLU A 144 14.87 1.16 25.67
C GLU A 144 14.36 2.19 24.64
N CYS A 145 13.06 2.51 24.65
CA CYS A 145 12.46 3.48 23.73
C CYS A 145 12.14 4.80 24.43
N ALA A 146 12.89 5.85 24.09
CA ALA A 146 12.66 7.20 24.60
C ALA A 146 11.60 8.00 23.82
N THR A 147 10.73 7.35 23.04
CA THR A 147 9.75 8.05 22.21
C THR A 147 8.60 8.58 23.06
N ILE A 148 8.24 9.84 22.81
CA ILE A 148 7.12 10.53 23.45
C ILE A 148 6.09 10.84 22.36
N ALA A 149 4.86 10.40 22.57
CA ALA A 149 3.72 10.62 21.70
C ALA A 149 2.84 11.76 22.24
N ALA A 150 2.30 12.56 21.34
CA ALA A 150 1.39 13.65 21.69
C ALA A 150 0.02 13.13 22.15
N ASP A 151 -0.43 12.01 21.57
CA ASP A 151 -1.71 11.38 21.85
C ASP A 151 -1.59 9.84 21.78
N GLU A 152 -2.70 9.17 22.05
CA GLU A 152 -2.77 7.72 22.14
C GLU A 152 -2.68 7.03 20.78
N ASP A 153 -3.19 7.66 19.72
CA ASP A 153 -3.13 7.13 18.36
C ASP A 153 -1.69 7.15 17.84
N VAL A 154 -0.93 8.21 18.16
CA VAL A 154 0.50 8.30 17.85
C VAL A 154 1.28 7.25 18.63
N LEU A 155 0.97 7.03 19.92
CA LEU A 155 1.62 5.99 20.73
C LEU A 155 1.32 4.59 20.19
N TYR A 156 0.07 4.34 19.80
CA TYR A 156 -0.35 3.09 19.17
C TYR A 156 0.43 2.89 17.87
N ASN A 157 0.37 3.83 16.94
CA ASN A 157 1.09 3.77 15.66
C ASN A 157 2.60 3.54 15.84
N HIS A 158 3.21 4.19 16.82
CA HIS A 158 4.60 3.94 17.20
C HIS A 158 4.83 2.50 17.64
N THR A 159 3.99 1.99 18.54
CA THR A 159 4.03 0.62 19.09
C THR A 159 3.95 -0.43 17.98
N ILE A 160 2.94 -0.34 17.10
CA ILE A 160 2.73 -1.32 16.02
C ILE A 160 3.91 -1.36 15.04
N THR A 161 4.49 -0.20 14.71
CA THR A 161 5.52 -0.07 13.68
C THR A 161 6.93 -0.36 14.20
N VAL A 162 7.24 0.07 15.43
CA VAL A 162 8.57 -0.06 16.02
C VAL A 162 8.73 -1.37 16.75
N HIS A 163 7.78 -1.71 17.64
CA HIS A 163 7.92 -2.85 18.55
C HIS A 163 7.27 -4.10 17.99
N TRP A 164 6.03 -4.03 17.51
CA TRP A 164 5.33 -5.22 17.00
C TRP A 164 5.66 -5.54 15.54
N ASN A 165 6.21 -4.60 14.77
CA ASN A 165 6.56 -4.80 13.35
C ASN A 165 5.39 -5.29 12.48
N MET A 166 4.15 -4.89 12.79
CA MET A 166 2.94 -5.34 12.09
C MET A 166 2.82 -4.74 10.68
N ASP A 167 3.58 -3.69 10.36
CA ASP A 167 3.62 -3.05 9.05
C ASP A 167 4.78 -3.54 8.16
N LYS A 168 5.55 -4.53 8.62
CA LYS A 168 6.78 -4.98 7.94
C LYS A 168 6.55 -6.27 7.18
N HIS A 169 7.03 -6.29 5.94
CA HIS A 169 7.09 -7.49 5.10
C HIS A 169 8.54 -7.91 4.86
N ARG A 170 8.76 -9.21 4.67
CA ARG A 170 10.05 -9.72 4.22
C ARG A 170 10.04 -9.86 2.70
N CYS A 171 10.97 -9.20 2.01
CA CYS A 171 11.09 -9.34 0.56
C CYS A 171 11.43 -10.79 0.20
N PRO A 172 10.64 -11.48 -0.63
CA PRO A 172 10.91 -12.87 -1.02
C PRO A 172 12.21 -13.03 -1.83
N LYS A 173 12.66 -11.98 -2.52
CA LYS A 173 13.84 -12.06 -3.39
C LYS A 173 15.16 -11.83 -2.65
N CYS A 174 15.24 -10.82 -1.80
CA CYS A 174 16.47 -10.47 -1.08
C CYS A 174 16.40 -10.71 0.43
N SER A 175 15.29 -11.22 0.95
CA SER A 175 15.03 -11.46 2.38
C SER A 175 15.14 -10.22 3.29
N LYS A 176 15.21 -9.00 2.72
CA LYS A 176 15.25 -7.75 3.48
C LYS A 176 13.88 -7.45 4.07
N THR A 177 13.84 -7.04 5.33
CA THR A 177 12.62 -6.53 6.00
C THR A 177 12.35 -5.09 5.57
N ILE A 178 11.13 -4.84 5.11
CA ILE A 178 10.67 -3.55 4.58
C ILE A 178 9.41 -3.13 5.34
N GLY A 179 9.40 -1.93 5.92
CA GLY A 179 8.20 -1.34 6.53
C GLY A 179 7.33 -0.56 5.54
N GLY A 180 6.18 -0.08 6.00
CA GLY A 180 5.21 0.65 5.17
C GLY A 180 4.24 -0.24 4.40
N HIS A 181 3.87 -1.39 4.97
CA HIS A 181 2.90 -2.35 4.42
C HIS A 181 3.22 -2.81 2.98
N GLU A 182 2.20 -3.22 2.24
CA GLU A 182 2.30 -3.70 0.86
C GLU A 182 2.92 -2.65 -0.07
N ARG A 183 2.65 -1.37 0.15
CA ARG A 183 3.18 -0.26 -0.66
C ARG A 183 4.70 -0.13 -0.51
N GLY A 184 5.19 -0.20 0.73
CA GLY A 184 6.63 -0.19 1.01
C GLY A 184 7.34 -1.35 0.33
N LEU A 185 6.77 -2.55 0.43
CA LEU A 185 7.29 -3.75 -0.21
C LEU A 185 7.28 -3.66 -1.75
N ALA A 186 6.16 -3.27 -2.35
CA ALA A 186 6.05 -3.11 -3.79
C ALA A 186 7.12 -2.15 -4.32
N ARG A 187 7.32 -1.01 -3.64
CA ARG A 187 8.30 0.02 -4.03
C ARG A 187 9.72 -0.53 -3.96
N HIS A 188 9.99 -1.31 -2.93
CA HIS A 188 11.26 -1.99 -2.78
C HIS A 188 11.50 -2.97 -3.95
N ILE A 189 10.54 -3.82 -4.27
CA ILE A 189 10.68 -4.80 -5.37
C ILE A 189 10.91 -4.08 -6.70
N TRP A 190 10.10 -3.08 -7.02
CA TRP A 190 10.28 -2.35 -8.29
C TRP A 190 11.64 -1.66 -8.41
N SER A 191 12.12 -1.05 -7.33
CA SER A 191 13.39 -0.31 -7.35
C SER A 191 14.64 -1.20 -7.27
N ARG A 192 14.54 -2.39 -6.67
CA ARG A 192 15.69 -3.27 -6.42
C ARG A 192 15.68 -4.55 -7.25
N HIS A 193 14.54 -4.93 -7.81
CA HIS A 193 14.29 -6.16 -8.57
C HIS A 193 13.48 -5.83 -9.84
N PRO A 194 14.05 -5.08 -10.80
CA PRO A 194 13.35 -4.66 -12.02
C PRO A 194 13.00 -5.83 -12.97
N ASP A 195 13.62 -6.98 -12.76
CA ASP A 195 13.37 -8.26 -13.42
C ASP A 195 12.13 -8.99 -12.87
N VAL A 196 11.59 -8.55 -11.74
CA VAL A 196 10.44 -9.15 -11.06
C VAL A 196 9.18 -8.36 -11.38
N LYS A 197 8.14 -9.06 -11.84
CA LYS A 197 6.82 -8.47 -12.08
C LYS A 197 5.98 -8.48 -10.80
N VAL A 198 5.61 -7.29 -10.33
CA VAL A 198 4.80 -7.13 -9.11
C VAL A 198 3.31 -7.20 -9.46
N LEU A 199 2.57 -8.02 -8.72
CA LEU A 199 1.12 -8.14 -8.78
C LEU A 199 0.50 -7.68 -7.46
N SER A 200 -0.75 -7.23 -7.51
CA SER A 200 -1.59 -6.98 -6.33
C SER A 200 -2.96 -7.61 -6.56
N GLY A 201 -3.25 -8.72 -5.89
CA GLY A 201 -4.52 -9.45 -6.08
C GLY A 201 -4.65 -10.00 -7.49
N GLY A 202 -3.57 -10.59 -8.01
CA GLY A 202 -3.47 -11.17 -9.36
C GLY A 202 -3.37 -10.17 -10.52
N ARG A 203 -3.46 -8.86 -10.26
CA ARG A 203 -3.35 -7.83 -11.30
C ARG A 203 -1.94 -7.23 -11.34
N PRO A 204 -1.31 -7.12 -12.52
CA PRO A 204 -0.04 -6.42 -12.65
C PRO A 204 -0.16 -4.96 -12.24
N ILE A 205 0.79 -4.49 -11.44
CA ILE A 205 0.98 -3.07 -11.22
C ILE A 205 1.78 -2.57 -12.43
N SER A 206 1.10 -2.00 -13.42
CA SER A 206 1.75 -1.49 -14.65
C SER A 206 2.33 -0.10 -14.47
N ASP A 207 1.80 0.68 -13.54
CA ASP A 207 2.21 2.06 -13.27
C ASP A 207 2.28 2.32 -11.76
N TRP A 208 3.43 2.83 -11.31
CA TRP A 208 3.63 3.25 -9.92
C TRP A 208 2.85 4.50 -9.55
N ASP A 209 2.63 5.40 -10.51
CA ASP A 209 1.95 6.66 -10.25
C ASP A 209 0.45 6.42 -10.05
N GLU A 210 -0.12 5.44 -10.76
CA GLU A 210 -1.48 4.95 -10.51
C GLU A 210 -1.60 4.28 -9.13
N TYR A 211 -0.61 3.47 -8.74
CA TYR A 211 -0.60 2.82 -7.43
C TYR A 211 -0.40 3.79 -6.26
N ARG A 212 0.29 4.93 -6.48
CA ARG A 212 0.39 6.01 -5.49
C ARG A 212 -0.96 6.67 -5.20
N ALA A 213 -1.85 6.75 -6.19
CA ALA A 213 -3.18 7.37 -6.04
C ALA A 213 -4.15 6.52 -5.20
N TRP A 214 -3.89 5.23 -4.99
CA TRP A 214 -4.80 4.29 -4.31
C TRP A 214 -4.79 4.36 -2.77
N GLY A 215 -4.06 5.29 -2.18
CA GLY A 215 -4.22 5.55 -0.74
C GLY A 215 -3.56 6.87 -0.36
N ALA A 216 -4.09 7.92 -0.97
CA ALA A 216 -4.25 9.22 -0.35
C ALA A 216 -5.69 9.30 0.20
#